data_AF-A0A9P6MEB2-F1
#
_entry.id   AF-A0A9P6MEB2-F1
#
_cell.length_a   1.000
_cell.length_b   1.000
_cell.length_c   1.000
_cell.angle_alpha   90.00
_cell.angle_beta   90.00
_cell.angle_gamma   90.00
#
_symmetry.space_group_name_H-M   'P 1'
#
loop_
_entity.id
_entity.type
_entity.pdbx_description
1 polymer ?
#
loop_
_entity_poly.entity_id
_entity_poly.type
_entity_poly.pdbx_seq_one_letter_code
_entity_poly.pdbx_strand_id
1 'polypeptide(L)'
;MLFKLSAVALFMASSVVAFPSFIHSERLAPIVTSADADIVPDSYFVVFKSGVRVQDHSAWVQSLHKRDLSVNGIWDSFTNGIKHVYDMDSFQGIAGRFRPDVLEEIRKNPD
;
A
#
# COMPACT_ATOMS: atom_id res chain seq x y z
N MET A 1 20.73 60.68 17.18
CA MET A 1 20.01 59.50 16.70
C MET A 1 20.91 58.76 15.72
N LEU A 2 21.40 57.56 16.03
CA LEU A 2 21.90 56.62 15.02
C LEU A 2 21.89 55.19 15.60
N PHE A 3 21.15 54.32 14.94
CA PHE A 3 20.68 53.01 15.43
C PHE A 3 21.79 51.95 15.44
N LYS A 4 21.91 51.20 16.55
CA LYS A 4 22.65 49.93 16.58
C LYS A 4 21.77 48.85 15.96
N LEU A 5 22.13 48.33 14.78
CA LEU A 5 21.51 47.12 14.24
C LEU A 5 22.24 45.89 14.80
N SER A 6 21.56 45.17 15.70
CA SER A 6 21.94 43.84 16.14
C SER A 6 21.31 42.82 15.20
N ALA A 7 22.12 42.03 14.49
CA ALA A 7 21.64 40.96 13.62
C ALA A 7 21.44 39.69 14.44
N VAL A 8 20.19 39.30 14.67
CA VAL A 8 19.83 38.00 15.25
C VAL A 8 19.43 37.08 14.10
N ALA A 9 20.29 36.15 13.73
CA ALA A 9 19.95 35.07 12.80
C ALA A 9 19.11 34.03 13.53
N LEU A 10 17.81 33.94 13.19
CA LEU A 10 16.92 32.89 13.67
C LEU A 10 17.30 31.56 12.99
N PHE A 11 17.87 30.64 13.76
CA PHE A 11 17.97 29.24 13.36
C PHE A 11 16.57 28.62 13.42
N MET A 12 15.94 28.43 12.27
CA MET A 12 14.72 27.61 12.17
C MET A 12 15.13 26.14 12.25
N ALA A 13 15.00 25.55 13.45
CA ALA A 13 15.04 24.10 13.61
C ALA A 13 13.75 23.51 13.02
N SER A 14 13.87 22.83 11.88
CA SER A 14 12.81 21.95 11.37
C SER A 14 12.70 20.76 12.31
N SER A 15 11.67 20.74 13.16
CA SER A 15 11.28 19.52 13.87
C SER A 15 10.45 18.65 12.94
N VAL A 16 11.02 17.54 12.48
CA VAL A 16 10.25 16.46 11.88
C VAL A 16 9.42 15.82 12.98
N VAL A 17 8.10 16.00 12.94
CA VAL A 17 7.18 15.36 13.89
C VAL A 17 6.86 13.98 13.36
N ALA A 18 7.41 12.93 13.99
CA ALA A 18 6.94 11.57 13.78
C ALA A 18 5.64 11.39 14.60
N PHE A 19 4.51 11.27 13.93
CA PHE A 19 3.24 10.91 14.56
C PHE A 19 3.11 9.39 14.59
N PRO A 20 3.21 8.72 15.74
CA PRO A 20 2.74 7.35 15.85
C PRO A 20 1.22 7.38 15.80
N SER A 21 0.62 7.14 14.64
CA SER A 21 -0.82 7.02 14.49
C SER A 21 -1.31 5.73 15.15
N PHE A 22 -1.41 5.71 16.48
CA PHE A 22 -2.21 4.72 17.21
C PHE A 22 -3.67 5.17 17.21
N ILE A 23 -4.30 5.16 16.04
CA ILE A 23 -5.77 5.19 15.97
C ILE A 23 -6.22 3.73 15.93
N HIS A 24 -7.08 3.36 16.87
CA HIS A 24 -7.86 2.14 16.84
C HIS A 24 -8.80 2.20 15.62
N SER A 25 -8.25 1.93 14.45
CA SER A 25 -8.91 1.87 13.17
C SER A 25 -8.98 0.39 12.80
N GLU A 26 -10.09 -0.05 12.19
CA GLU A 26 -10.18 -1.25 11.35
C GLU A 26 -8.77 -1.64 10.85
N ARG A 27 -8.28 -2.84 11.20
CA ARG A 27 -6.85 -3.21 11.11
C ARG A 27 -6.39 -3.40 9.66
N LEU A 28 -6.47 -2.34 8.86
CA LEU A 28 -6.17 -2.31 7.43
C LEU A 28 -4.66 -2.41 7.22
N ALA A 29 -4.26 -3.19 6.23
CA ALA A 29 -2.87 -3.18 5.77
C ALA A 29 -2.49 -1.76 5.29
N PRO A 30 -1.32 -1.22 5.68
CA PRO A 30 -0.87 0.09 5.24
C PRO A 30 -0.45 0.05 3.76
N ILE A 31 -0.66 1.15 3.04
CA ILE A 31 -0.05 1.36 1.72
C ILE A 31 1.29 2.05 1.94
N VAL A 32 2.36 1.46 1.41
CA VAL A 32 3.72 2.00 1.51
C VAL A 32 4.22 2.32 0.11
N THR A 33 4.75 3.52 -0.05
CA THR A 33 5.46 3.96 -1.26
C THR A 33 6.75 4.66 -0.86
N SER A 34 7.76 4.64 -1.74
CA SER A 34 8.96 5.44 -1.56
C SER A 34 8.68 6.90 -1.93
N ALA A 35 9.40 7.84 -1.32
CA ALA A 35 9.24 9.28 -1.58
C ALA A 35 9.59 9.65 -3.04
N ASP A 36 10.58 8.97 -3.62
CA ASP A 36 11.08 9.22 -4.97
C ASP A 36 10.70 8.11 -5.96
N ALA A 37 9.70 7.28 -5.64
CA ALA A 37 9.28 6.20 -6.54
C ALA A 37 8.48 6.72 -7.73
N ASP A 38 8.79 6.19 -8.92
CA ASP A 38 7.89 6.30 -10.07
C ASP A 38 6.69 5.36 -9.87
N ILE A 39 5.49 5.91 -10.01
CA ILE A 39 4.24 5.20 -9.68
C ILE A 39 3.66 4.60 -10.94
N VAL A 40 3.58 3.26 -10.96
CA VAL A 40 2.78 2.55 -11.95
C VAL A 40 1.35 2.44 -11.43
N PRO A 41 0.35 3.00 -12.13
CA PRO A 41 -1.03 2.97 -11.66
C PRO A 41 -1.54 1.56 -11.39
N ASP A 42 -2.34 1.46 -10.31
CA ASP A 42 -3.02 0.25 -9.85
C ASP A 42 -2.12 -0.96 -9.59
N SER A 43 -0.80 -0.79 -9.62
CA SER A 43 0.16 -1.88 -9.57
C SER A 43 0.77 -1.97 -8.18
N TYR A 44 0.54 -3.09 -7.51
CA TYR A 44 0.94 -3.25 -6.11
C TYR A 44 1.65 -4.58 -5.88
N PHE A 45 2.47 -4.56 -4.85
CA PHE A 45 3.03 -5.75 -4.22
C PHE A 45 2.43 -5.86 -2.82
N VAL A 46 1.78 -6.98 -2.56
CA VAL A 46 1.09 -7.28 -1.29
C VAL A 46 1.89 -8.34 -0.56
N VAL A 47 2.35 -8.03 0.64
CA VAL A 47 3.10 -8.94 1.51
C VAL A 47 2.16 -9.44 2.59
N PHE A 48 2.12 -10.75 2.78
CA PHE A 48 1.26 -11.40 3.76
C PHE A 48 1.92 -11.46 5.14
N LYS A 49 1.10 -11.61 6.19
CA LYS A 49 1.61 -11.83 7.53
C LYS A 49 2.29 -13.19 7.63
N SER A 50 3.17 -13.31 8.62
CA SER A 50 3.83 -14.58 8.94
C SER A 50 2.80 -15.67 9.26
N GLY A 51 2.95 -16.85 8.64
CA GLY A 51 2.08 -18.00 8.86
C GLY A 51 0.86 -18.08 7.93
N VAL A 52 0.58 -17.04 7.15
CA VAL A 52 -0.40 -17.10 6.06
C VAL A 52 0.21 -17.87 4.92
N ARG A 53 -0.55 -18.81 4.33
CA ARG A 53 -0.10 -19.60 3.18
C ARG A 53 -0.46 -18.91 1.88
N VAL A 54 0.53 -18.72 1.02
CA VAL A 54 0.41 -17.99 -0.23
C VAL A 54 -0.63 -18.62 -1.16
N GLN A 55 -0.78 -19.95 -1.15
CA GLN A 55 -1.74 -20.67 -1.97
C GLN A 55 -3.18 -20.32 -1.58
N ASP A 56 -3.47 -20.26 -0.28
CA ASP A 56 -4.80 -20.01 0.26
C ASP A 56 -5.21 -18.55 0.02
N HIS A 57 -4.33 -17.60 0.34
CA HIS A 57 -4.62 -16.18 0.17
C HIS A 57 -4.67 -15.76 -1.30
N SER A 58 -3.78 -16.27 -2.15
CA SER A 58 -3.81 -15.96 -3.60
C SER A 58 -5.07 -16.49 -4.27
N ALA A 59 -5.58 -17.66 -3.87
CA ALA A 59 -6.85 -18.20 -4.36
C ALA A 59 -8.03 -17.31 -3.93
N TRP A 60 -8.02 -16.80 -2.70
CA TRP A 60 -9.01 -15.82 -2.25
C TRP A 60 -8.95 -14.53 -3.08
N VAL A 61 -7.77 -13.94 -3.28
CA VAL A 61 -7.61 -12.72 -4.10
C VAL A 61 -8.07 -12.94 -5.55
N GLN A 62 -7.81 -14.12 -6.14
CA GLN A 62 -8.34 -14.46 -7.46
C GLN A 62 -9.88 -14.48 -7.48
N SER A 63 -10.53 -14.90 -6.39
CA SER A 63 -12.00 -14.85 -6.28
C SER A 63 -12.53 -13.41 -6.26
N LEU A 64 -11.80 -12.47 -5.64
CA LEU A 64 -12.13 -11.05 -5.68
C LEU A 64 -12.10 -10.52 -7.12
N HIS A 65 -11.03 -10.84 -7.85
CA HIS A 65 -10.89 -10.44 -9.24
C HIS A 65 -12.00 -11.02 -10.13
N LYS A 66 -12.42 -12.28 -9.90
CA LYS A 66 -13.57 -12.88 -10.60
C LYS A 66 -14.88 -12.13 -10.33
N ARG A 67 -15.11 -11.68 -9.10
CA ARG A 67 -16.27 -10.84 -8.77
C ARG A 67 -16.16 -9.48 -9.45
N ASP A 68 -14.98 -8.89 -9.45
CA ASP A 68 -14.74 -7.61 -10.11
C ASP A 68 -15.05 -7.64 -11.61
N LEU A 69 -14.60 -8.70 -12.31
CA LEU A 69 -14.93 -8.98 -13.70
C LEU A 69 -16.44 -9.00 -13.98
N SER A 70 -17.22 -9.57 -13.06
CA SER A 70 -18.67 -9.68 -13.21
C SER A 70 -19.40 -8.34 -13.06
N VAL A 71 -18.86 -7.42 -12.26
CA VAL A 71 -19.47 -6.12 -11.96
C VAL A 71 -19.04 -5.06 -12.97
N ASN A 72 -17.76 -5.04 -13.35
CA ASN A 72 -17.14 -3.94 -14.07
C ASN A 72 -16.75 -4.27 -15.51
N GLY A 73 -16.99 -5.51 -15.94
CA GLY A 73 -16.77 -5.96 -17.32
C GLY A 73 -15.34 -6.38 -17.64
N ILE A 74 -15.17 -6.97 -18.82
CA ILE A 74 -13.94 -7.68 -19.23
C ILE A 74 -12.87 -6.72 -19.82
N TRP A 75 -13.29 -5.60 -20.41
CA TRP A 75 -12.42 -4.74 -21.22
C TRP A 75 -11.24 -4.14 -20.46
N ASP A 76 -11.41 -3.77 -19.19
CA ASP A 76 -10.35 -3.18 -18.36
C ASP A 76 -9.56 -4.24 -17.56
N SER A 77 -9.92 -5.51 -17.73
CA SER A 77 -9.60 -6.56 -16.77
C SER A 77 -8.59 -7.58 -17.28
N PHE A 78 -8.29 -7.58 -18.59
CA PHE A 78 -7.24 -8.43 -19.18
C PHE A 78 -5.85 -8.18 -18.57
N THR A 79 -5.63 -7.00 -17.99
CA THR A 79 -4.37 -6.63 -17.32
C THR A 79 -4.46 -6.63 -15.80
N ASN A 80 -5.64 -6.90 -15.23
CA ASN A 80 -5.90 -6.81 -13.79
C ASN A 80 -5.81 -8.20 -13.13
N GLY A 81 -5.60 -8.21 -11.82
CA GLY A 81 -5.45 -9.42 -11.02
C GLY A 81 -3.99 -9.75 -10.69
N ILE A 82 -3.79 -10.97 -10.17
CA ILE A 82 -2.48 -11.46 -9.73
C ILE A 82 -1.63 -11.78 -10.96
N LYS A 83 -0.47 -11.13 -11.06
CA LYS A 83 0.55 -11.40 -12.08
C LYS A 83 1.61 -12.37 -11.60
N HIS A 84 2.00 -12.28 -10.33
CA HIS A 84 3.02 -13.14 -9.76
C HIS A 84 2.71 -13.49 -8.31
N VAL A 85 3.09 -14.70 -7.91
CA VAL A 85 2.95 -15.23 -6.56
C VAL A 85 4.35 -15.50 -6.03
N TYR A 86 4.67 -14.93 -4.87
CA TYR A 86 5.95 -15.06 -4.19
C TYR A 86 5.79 -16.03 -3.03
N ASP A 87 6.41 -17.19 -3.16
CA ASP A 87 6.52 -18.22 -2.12
C ASP A 87 8.00 -18.33 -1.71
N MET A 88 8.42 -17.49 -0.76
CA MET A 88 9.79 -17.47 -0.27
C MET A 88 9.80 -17.78 1.23
N ASP A 89 10.90 -18.38 1.71
CA ASP A 89 11.07 -18.66 3.14
C ASP A 89 11.05 -17.38 3.99
N SER A 90 11.48 -16.24 3.43
CA SER A 90 11.53 -14.95 4.13
C SER A 90 10.19 -14.22 4.19
N PHE A 91 9.34 -14.37 3.16
CA PHE A 91 8.04 -13.74 3.09
C PHE A 91 7.17 -14.42 2.03
N GLN A 92 5.86 -14.29 2.19
CA GLN A 92 4.89 -14.69 1.18
C GLN A 92 4.12 -13.47 0.68
N GLY A 93 3.72 -13.48 -0.58
CA GLY A 93 3.02 -12.33 -1.16
C GLY A 93 2.63 -12.50 -2.62
N ILE A 94 2.01 -11.45 -3.17
CA ILE A 94 1.55 -11.40 -4.55
C ILE A 94 1.88 -10.03 -5.17
N ALA A 95 2.17 -10.03 -6.47
CA ALA A 95 2.23 -8.81 -7.27
C ALA A 95 1.15 -8.85 -8.35
N GLY A 96 0.53 -7.72 -8.60
CA GLY A 96 -0.54 -7.63 -9.57
C GLY A 96 -1.03 -6.22 -9.79
N ARG A 97 -2.06 -6.11 -10.61
CA ARG A 97 -2.80 -4.87 -10.79
C ARG A 97 -4.16 -5.00 -10.15
N PHE A 98 -4.46 -4.15 -9.18
CA PHE A 98 -5.68 -4.20 -8.38
C PHE A 98 -6.36 -2.86 -8.44
N ARG A 99 -7.64 -2.87 -8.82
CA ARG A 99 -8.44 -1.66 -8.76
C ARG A 99 -8.61 -1.18 -7.32
N PRO A 100 -8.87 0.10 -7.09
CA PRO A 100 -8.92 0.67 -5.75
C PRO A 100 -9.88 -0.06 -4.79
N ASP A 101 -11.03 -0.51 -5.28
CA ASP A 101 -12.04 -1.27 -4.53
C ASP A 101 -11.55 -2.68 -4.16
N VAL A 102 -10.95 -3.40 -5.11
CA VAL A 102 -10.34 -4.72 -4.86
C VAL A 102 -9.16 -4.59 -3.88
N LEU A 103 -8.32 -3.58 -4.05
CA LEU A 103 -7.20 -3.30 -3.15
C LEU A 103 -7.69 -3.01 -1.73
N GLU A 104 -8.76 -2.22 -1.58
CA GLU A 104 -9.32 -1.93 -0.25
C GLU A 104 -9.84 -3.20 0.43
N GLU A 105 -10.45 -4.12 -0.31
CA GLU A 105 -10.88 -5.43 0.21
C GLU A 105 -9.68 -6.31 0.59
N ILE A 106 -8.62 -6.34 -0.22
CA ILE A 106 -7.35 -6.99 0.13
C ILE A 106 -6.80 -6.43 1.45
N ARG A 107 -6.79 -5.10 1.61
CA ARG A 107 -6.27 -4.45 2.81
C ARG A 107 -7.10 -4.73 4.06
N LYS A 108 -8.39 -5.03 3.91
CA LYS A 108 -9.30 -5.41 5.01
C LYS A 108 -9.10 -6.85 5.48
N ASN A 109 -8.39 -7.68 4.72
CA ASN A 109 -8.16 -9.06 5.09
C ASN A 109 -7.28 -9.16 6.36
N PRO A 110 -7.66 -9.99 7.35
CA PRO A 110 -6.83 -10.22 8.53
C PRO A 110 -5.50 -10.95 8.25
N ASP A 111 -5.34 -11.57 7.08
CA ASP A 111 -4.18 -12.37 6.67
C ASP A 111 -3.12 -11.53 5.91
#